data_AF-A0AAU6KWU8-F1
#
_entry.id   AF-A0AAU6KWU8-F1
#
_cell.length_a   1.000
_cell.length_b   1.000
_cell.length_c   1.000
_cell.angle_alpha   90.00
_cell.angle_beta   90.00
_cell.angle_gamma   90.00
#
_symmetry.space_group_name_H-M   'P 1'
#
loop_
_entity.id
_entity.type
_entity.pdbx_description
1 polymer ?
#
loop_
_entity_poly.entity_id
_entity_poly.type
_entity_poly.pdbx_seq_one_letter_code
_entity_poly.pdbx_strand_id
1 'polypeptide(L)'
;MEEPRIRLGNDAVWLELARTRADSWQITADWSSWLTADFTADLSAATVVDFAARMLSHLRAPSGGRFSAAVTPGRNNPLTLKAEPVGDGFAFFVRLTPNGDDDVCHLQMEIDPITTLELRETFSALHAALAI
;
A
#
# COMPACT_ATOMS: atom_id res chain seq x y z
N MET A 1 14.64 17.29 -4.07
CA MET A 1 13.76 16.29 -4.71
C MET A 1 12.91 15.75 -3.59
N GLU A 2 11.59 15.70 -3.74
CA GLU A 2 10.72 15.12 -2.71
C GLU A 2 10.93 13.59 -2.69
N GLU A 3 11.09 13.01 -1.50
CA GLU A 3 11.25 11.56 -1.37
C GLU A 3 9.96 10.84 -1.85
N PRO A 4 10.07 9.74 -2.62
CA PRO A 4 8.93 8.99 -3.10
C PRO A 4 7.98 8.58 -1.96
N ARG A 5 6.69 8.82 -2.17
CA ARG A 5 5.64 8.46 -1.22
C ARG A 5 4.35 8.07 -1.93
N ILE A 6 3.51 7.31 -1.24
CA ILE A 6 2.15 6.99 -1.65
C ILE A 6 1.26 7.01 -0.42
N ARG A 7 0.07 7.60 -0.55
CA ARG A 7 -0.97 7.60 0.47
C ARG A 7 -2.27 7.09 -0.13
N LEU A 8 -2.94 6.19 0.59
CA LEU A 8 -4.24 5.64 0.25
C LEU A 8 -5.22 6.02 1.36
N GLY A 9 -6.44 6.38 0.98
CA GLY A 9 -7.51 6.75 1.90
C GLY A 9 -7.65 8.26 2.10
N ASN A 10 -8.40 8.63 3.13
CA ASN A 10 -8.79 10.01 3.44
C ASN A 10 -8.27 10.43 4.84
N ASP A 11 -8.66 11.60 5.34
CA ASP A 11 -8.19 12.10 6.64
C ASP A 11 -8.68 11.27 7.84
N ALA A 12 -9.78 10.52 7.69
CA ALA A 12 -10.33 9.68 8.74
C ALA A 12 -9.73 8.26 8.73
N VAL A 13 -9.34 7.75 7.57
CA VAL A 13 -8.71 6.44 7.45
C VAL A 13 -7.71 6.40 6.31
N TRP A 14 -6.45 6.08 6.63
CA TRP A 14 -5.40 6.09 5.63
C TRP A 14 -4.22 5.16 5.94
N LEU A 15 -3.48 4.87 4.86
CA LEU A 15 -2.20 4.19 4.86
C LEU A 15 -1.22 5.01 4.02
N GLU A 16 0.01 5.19 4.51
CA GLU A 16 1.10 5.85 3.80
C GLU A 16 2.35 4.97 3.79
N LEU A 17 3.02 4.95 2.65
CA LEU A 17 4.38 4.47 2.51
C LEU A 17 5.24 5.63 2.04
N ALA A 18 6.24 6.02 2.83
CA ALA A 18 7.15 7.11 2.51
C ALA A 18 8.59 6.63 2.56
N ARG A 19 9.37 6.88 1.50
CA ARG A 19 10.80 6.57 1.48
C ARG A 19 11.52 7.51 2.45
N THR A 20 12.36 6.94 3.30
CA THR A 20 13.16 7.69 4.28
C THR A 20 14.65 7.66 3.95
N ARG A 21 15.13 6.55 3.39
CA ARG A 21 16.50 6.35 2.88
C ARG A 21 16.45 5.40 1.68
N ALA A 22 17.60 5.10 1.09
CA ALA A 22 17.74 4.26 -0.11
C ALA A 22 16.84 3.00 -0.08
N ASP A 23 16.92 2.20 0.98
CA ASP A 23 16.14 0.96 1.12
C ASP A 23 15.25 0.96 2.39
N SER A 24 14.93 2.13 2.94
CA SER A 24 14.14 2.24 4.16
C SER A 24 12.86 3.01 3.91
N TRP A 25 11.72 2.40 4.24
CA TRP A 25 10.39 2.96 4.07
C TRP A 25 9.67 3.06 5.40
N GLN A 26 9.13 4.25 5.67
CA GLN A 26 8.21 4.47 6.76
C GLN A 26 6.82 4.02 6.32
N ILE A 27 6.20 3.14 7.09
CA ILE A 27 4.83 2.69 6.90
C ILE A 27 4.00 3.23 8.05
N THR A 28 3.00 4.03 7.71
CA THR A 28 2.12 4.64 8.69
C THR A 28 0.68 4.38 8.31
N ALA A 29 -0.15 3.97 9.27
CA ALA A 29 -1.57 3.81 9.10
C ALA A 29 -2.31 4.42 10.29
N ASP A 30 -3.45 5.03 10.02
CA ASP A 30 -4.28 5.66 11.03
C ASP A 30 -5.75 5.46 10.69
N TRP A 31 -6.51 4.98 11.67
CA TRP A 31 -7.96 4.95 11.63
C TRP A 31 -8.50 5.83 12.75
N SER A 32 -9.01 7.00 12.36
CA SER A 32 -9.64 8.01 13.21
C SER A 32 -8.79 8.42 14.42
N SER A 33 -7.46 8.27 14.35
CA SER A 33 -6.53 8.40 15.47
C SER A 33 -6.79 7.46 16.67
N TRP A 34 -7.66 6.46 16.50
CA TRP A 34 -7.97 5.47 17.52
C TRP A 34 -7.11 4.22 17.36
N LEU A 35 -6.68 3.96 16.14
CA LEU A 35 -5.84 2.83 15.80
C LEU A 35 -4.74 3.29 14.85
N THR A 36 -3.50 3.31 15.36
CA THR A 36 -2.33 3.76 14.61
C THR A 36 -1.27 2.67 14.52
N ALA A 37 -0.61 2.60 13.38
CA ALA A 37 0.66 1.90 13.21
C ALA A 37 1.67 2.86 12.59
N ASP A 38 2.90 2.80 13.07
CA ASP A 38 4.02 3.60 12.62
C ASP A 38 5.28 2.75 12.79
N PHE A 39 5.84 2.28 11.68
CA PHE A 39 7.06 1.45 11.71
C PHE A 39 7.84 1.53 10.39
N THR A 40 9.14 1.25 10.48
CA THR A 40 10.02 1.20 9.31
C THR A 40 10.11 -0.22 8.74
N ALA A 41 10.16 -0.33 7.42
CA ALA A 41 10.44 -1.56 6.70
C ALA A 41 11.67 -1.39 5.78
N ASP A 42 12.50 -2.44 5.75
CA ASP A 42 13.62 -2.55 4.81
C ASP A 42 13.09 -3.04 3.45
N LEU A 43 12.95 -2.12 2.50
CA LEU A 43 12.34 -2.33 1.20
C LEU A 43 13.18 -1.62 0.12
N SER A 44 13.71 -2.39 -0.81
CA SER A 44 14.40 -1.81 -1.96
C SER A 44 13.45 -1.04 -2.87
N ALA A 45 13.97 -0.03 -3.59
CA ALA A 45 13.19 0.68 -4.59
C ALA A 45 12.58 -0.28 -5.64
N ALA A 46 13.33 -1.29 -6.08
CA ALA A 46 12.86 -2.30 -7.03
C ALA A 46 11.65 -3.08 -6.50
N THR A 47 11.67 -3.45 -5.21
CA THR A 47 10.54 -4.13 -4.56
C THR A 47 9.28 -3.28 -4.58
N VAL A 48 9.40 -1.97 -4.31
CA VAL A 48 8.25 -1.06 -4.32
C VAL A 48 7.76 -0.78 -5.76
N VAL A 49 8.67 -0.73 -6.74
CA VAL A 49 8.33 -0.65 -8.17
C VAL A 49 7.54 -1.88 -8.61
N ASP A 50 7.98 -3.09 -8.27
CA ASP A 50 7.29 -4.33 -8.62
C ASP A 50 5.91 -4.42 -7.95
N PHE A 51 5.80 -3.93 -6.71
CA PHE A 51 4.51 -3.79 -6.04
C PHE A 51 3.58 -2.82 -6.79
N ALA A 52 4.06 -1.62 -7.13
CA ALA A 52 3.27 -0.63 -7.88
C ALA A 52 2.86 -1.16 -9.27
N ALA A 53 3.75 -1.86 -9.97
CA ALA A 53 3.47 -2.47 -11.27
C ALA A 53 2.37 -3.54 -11.19
N ARG A 54 2.39 -4.39 -10.16
CA ARG A 54 1.33 -5.39 -9.90
C ARG A 54 0.00 -4.72 -9.62
N MET A 55 -0.02 -3.68 -8.78
CA MET A 55 -1.23 -2.90 -8.52
C MET A 55 -1.80 -2.29 -9.80
N LEU A 56 -0.96 -1.65 -10.63
CA LEU A 56 -1.38 -1.09 -11.92
C LEU A 56 -1.89 -2.17 -12.89
N SER A 57 -1.30 -3.36 -12.89
CA SER A 57 -1.77 -4.49 -13.70
C SER A 57 -3.19 -4.90 -13.31
N HIS A 58 -3.48 -5.02 -12.00
CA HIS A 58 -4.83 -5.30 -11.52
C HIS A 58 -5.83 -4.21 -11.90
N LEU A 59 -5.45 -2.94 -11.74
CA LEU A 59 -6.32 -1.80 -12.06
C LEU A 59 -6.59 -1.64 -13.57
N ARG A 60 -5.74 -2.20 -14.44
CA ARG A 60 -5.94 -2.21 -15.90
C ARG A 60 -6.81 -3.37 -16.38
N ALA A 61 -6.90 -4.45 -15.61
CA ALA A 61 -7.71 -5.60 -15.99
C ALA A 61 -9.20 -5.22 -15.99
N PRO A 62 -9.97 -5.55 -17.04
CA PRO A 62 -11.40 -5.27 -17.10
C PRO A 62 -12.23 -6.12 -16.13
N SER A 63 -11.60 -6.92 -15.27
CA SER A 63 -12.28 -7.96 -14.50
C SER A 63 -13.13 -7.42 -13.35
N GLY A 64 -12.92 -6.18 -12.89
CA GLY A 64 -13.66 -5.60 -11.75
C GLY A 64 -13.67 -6.51 -10.51
N GLY A 65 -12.72 -7.44 -10.43
CA GLY A 65 -12.72 -8.53 -9.47
C GLY A 65 -11.79 -8.22 -8.31
N ARG A 66 -12.04 -8.87 -7.18
CA ARG A 66 -11.16 -8.79 -6.01
C ARG A 66 -9.74 -9.23 -6.37
N PHE A 67 -8.76 -8.60 -5.76
CA PHE A 67 -7.35 -8.97 -5.90
C PHE A 67 -6.58 -8.72 -4.62
N SER A 68 -5.37 -9.27 -4.52
CA SER A 68 -4.47 -8.98 -3.42
C SER A 68 -3.04 -8.79 -3.92
N ALA A 69 -2.34 -7.86 -3.30
CA ALA A 69 -0.93 -7.59 -3.55
C ALA A 69 -0.20 -7.42 -2.22
N ALA A 70 0.93 -8.12 -2.09
CA ALA A 70 1.87 -7.95 -0.99
C ALA A 70 3.10 -7.21 -1.50
N VAL A 71 3.69 -6.36 -0.67
CA VAL A 71 4.90 -5.60 -1.04
C VAL A 71 6.05 -6.57 -1.31
N THR A 72 6.27 -7.55 -0.42
CA THR A 72 7.22 -8.65 -0.59
C THR A 72 6.49 -10.00 -0.62
N PRO A 73 7.04 -11.03 -1.27
CA PRO A 73 6.46 -12.38 -1.24
C PRO A 73 6.81 -13.17 0.04
N GLY A 74 7.70 -12.64 0.90
CA GLY A 74 8.22 -13.34 2.07
C GLY A 74 7.32 -13.23 3.30
N ARG A 75 7.60 -14.07 4.32
CA ARG A 75 6.93 -14.01 5.63
C ARG A 75 7.13 -12.68 6.36
N ASN A 76 8.20 -11.97 6.03
CA ASN A 76 8.48 -10.64 6.56
C ASN A 76 7.84 -9.50 5.78
N ASN A 77 6.81 -9.79 4.99
CA ASN A 77 6.09 -8.79 4.24
C ASN A 77 5.41 -7.78 5.18
N PRO A 78 5.76 -6.49 5.09
CA PRO A 78 5.24 -5.50 6.02
C PRO A 78 3.80 -5.05 5.70
N LEU A 79 3.34 -5.28 4.46
CA LEU A 79 2.05 -4.77 3.97
C LEU A 79 1.43 -5.70 2.92
N THR A 80 0.20 -6.13 3.18
CA THR A 80 -0.67 -6.75 2.19
C THR A 80 -1.92 -5.89 2.00
N LEU A 81 -2.26 -5.59 0.76
CA LEU A 81 -3.54 -5.01 0.36
C LEU A 81 -4.43 -6.10 -0.22
N LYS A 82 -5.68 -6.17 0.22
CA LYS A 82 -6.75 -6.89 -0.47
C LYS A 82 -7.78 -5.88 -0.94
N ALA A 83 -8.01 -5.82 -2.23
CA ALA A 83 -8.95 -4.92 -2.85
C ALA A 83 -10.28 -5.65 -3.09
N GLU A 84 -11.36 -5.10 -2.58
CA GLU A 84 -12.73 -5.56 -2.88
C GLU A 84 -13.42 -4.50 -3.76
N PRO A 85 -14.03 -4.90 -4.88
CA PRO A 85 -14.65 -3.97 -5.81
C PRO A 85 -15.89 -3.31 -5.19
N VAL A 86 -15.96 -1.98 -5.25
CA VAL A 86 -17.10 -1.18 -4.79
C VAL A 86 -17.35 -0.06 -5.78
N GLY A 87 -18.49 -0.10 -6.47
CA GLY A 87 -18.81 0.89 -7.51
C GLY A 87 -17.79 0.87 -8.65
N ASP A 88 -17.18 2.03 -8.94
CA ASP A 88 -16.13 2.23 -9.93
C ASP A 88 -14.70 2.17 -9.32
N GLY A 89 -14.60 1.72 -8.08
CA GLY A 89 -13.36 1.70 -7.31
C GLY A 89 -13.19 0.43 -6.47
N PHE A 90 -12.34 0.55 -5.44
CA PHE A 90 -12.02 -0.55 -4.54
C PHE A 90 -11.93 -0.06 -3.10
N ALA A 91 -12.58 -0.78 -2.19
CA ALA A 91 -12.27 -0.72 -0.76
C ALA A 91 -11.05 -1.63 -0.49
N PHE A 92 -10.25 -1.29 0.52
CA PHE A 92 -9.05 -2.05 0.84
C PHE A 92 -9.08 -2.61 2.25
N PHE A 93 -8.86 -3.92 2.37
CA PHE A 93 -8.44 -4.53 3.63
C PHE A 93 -6.91 -4.52 3.68
N VAL A 94 -6.37 -3.69 4.56
CA VAL A 94 -4.94 -3.55 4.83
C VAL A 94 -4.56 -4.52 5.93
N ARG A 95 -3.53 -5.34 5.70
CA ARG A 95 -2.84 -6.10 6.75
C ARG A 95 -1.42 -5.59 6.87
N LEU A 96 -1.05 -5.11 8.06
CA LEU A 96 0.30 -4.71 8.39
C LEU A 96 0.95 -5.74 9.30
N THR A 97 2.22 -6.03 9.03
CA THR A 97 3.07 -6.92 9.84
C THR A 97 4.31 -6.16 10.29
N PRO A 98 4.24 -5.38 11.39
CA PRO A 98 5.40 -4.68 11.92
C PRO A 98 6.53 -5.67 12.26
N ASN A 99 7.76 -5.33 11.90
CA ASN A 99 8.96 -6.18 12.07
C ASN A 99 8.96 -7.53 11.31
N GLY A 100 7.98 -7.78 10.44
CA GLY A 100 8.02 -8.92 9.51
C GLY A 100 7.98 -10.30 10.16
N ASP A 101 7.35 -10.42 11.32
CA ASP A 101 7.10 -11.71 11.94
C ASP A 101 5.59 -12.03 11.88
N ASP A 102 5.25 -13.11 11.18
CA ASP A 102 3.86 -13.55 11.03
C ASP A 102 3.24 -14.04 12.36
N ASP A 103 4.06 -14.26 13.38
CA ASP A 103 3.66 -14.74 14.71
C ASP A 103 3.38 -13.60 15.72
N VAL A 104 3.52 -12.33 15.33
CA VAL A 104 3.16 -11.15 16.16
C VAL A 104 1.79 -10.54 15.81
N CYS A 105 1.32 -9.59 16.63
CA CYS A 105 0.07 -8.85 16.41
C CYS A 105 0.07 -8.09 15.07
N HIS A 106 -0.76 -8.54 14.14
CA HIS A 106 -1.03 -7.85 12.87
C HIS A 106 -2.01 -6.71 13.07
N LEU A 107 -1.80 -5.58 12.39
CA LEU A 107 -2.85 -4.58 12.26
C LEU A 107 -3.72 -4.92 11.06
N GLN A 108 -5.04 -4.90 11.25
CA GLN A 108 -6.00 -4.95 10.16
C GLN A 108 -6.83 -3.69 10.15
N MET A 109 -6.97 -3.08 8.98
CA MET A 109 -7.79 -1.88 8.79
C MET A 109 -8.53 -1.99 7.46
N GLU A 110 -9.69 -1.33 7.38
CA GLU A 110 -10.42 -1.15 6.12
C GLU A 110 -10.28 0.31 5.69
N ILE A 111 -9.94 0.55 4.43
CA ILE A 111 -9.97 1.87 3.79
C ILE A 111 -11.19 1.92 2.89
N ASP A 112 -11.94 3.03 2.98
CA ASP A 112 -13.09 3.32 2.14
C ASP A 112 -12.79 3.19 0.64
N PRO A 113 -13.81 3.00 -0.21
CA PRO A 113 -13.63 2.91 -1.65
C PRO A 113 -12.86 4.10 -2.23
N ILE A 114 -11.78 3.79 -2.96
CA ILE A 114 -11.01 4.75 -3.76
C ILE A 114 -11.30 4.46 -5.23
N THR A 115 -11.54 5.51 -6.03
CA THR A 115 -11.88 5.37 -7.45
C THR A 115 -10.74 4.69 -8.23
N THR A 116 -11.08 3.91 -9.26
CA THR A 116 -10.04 3.27 -10.10
C THR A 116 -9.13 4.31 -10.77
N LEU A 117 -9.66 5.49 -11.11
CA LEU A 117 -8.88 6.58 -11.69
C LEU A 117 -7.84 7.09 -10.69
N GLU A 118 -8.25 7.44 -9.48
CA GLU A 118 -7.36 7.93 -8.43
C GLU A 118 -6.29 6.89 -8.06
N LEU A 119 -6.68 5.61 -7.95
CA LEU A 119 -5.72 4.54 -7.70
C LEU A 119 -4.68 4.44 -8.82
N ARG A 120 -5.09 4.52 -10.08
CA ARG A 120 -4.17 4.48 -11.23
C ARG A 120 -3.21 5.67 -11.21
N GLU A 121 -3.69 6.86 -10.92
CA GLU A 121 -2.86 8.07 -10.85
C GLU A 121 -1.83 7.96 -9.73
N THR A 122 -2.30 7.61 -8.52
CA THR A 122 -1.46 7.47 -7.32
C THR A 122 -0.38 6.39 -7.49
N PHE A 123 -0.72 5.20 -7.99
CA PHE A 123 0.28 4.16 -8.23
C PHE A 123 1.19 4.47 -9.43
N SER A 124 0.71 5.19 -10.44
CA SER A 124 1.56 5.62 -11.57
C SER A 124 2.59 6.66 -11.12
N ALA A 125 2.20 7.61 -10.26
CA ALA A 125 3.10 8.60 -9.68
C ALA A 125 4.20 7.93 -8.84
N LEU A 126 3.84 6.96 -7.98
CA LEU A 126 4.81 6.18 -7.22
C LEU A 126 5.78 5.42 -8.14
N HIS A 127 5.26 4.71 -9.14
CA HIS A 127 6.08 3.95 -10.07
C HIS A 127 7.04 4.87 -10.85
N ALA A 128 6.58 6.03 -11.32
CA ALA A 128 7.41 6.99 -12.05
C ALA A 128 8.51 7.61 -11.16
N ALA A 129 8.21 7.90 -9.89
CA ALA A 129 9.16 8.46 -8.95
C ALA A 129 10.31 7.49 -8.59
N LEU A 130 10.09 6.19 -8.75
CA LEU A 130 11.06 5.14 -8.38
C LEU A 130 11.80 4.51 -9.57
N ALA A 131 11.34 4.74 -10.80
CA ALA A 131 11.93 4.17 -12.01
C ALA A 131 13.12 4.97 -12.57
N ILE A 132 13.74 5.83 -11.74
CA ILE A 132 14.83 6.77 -12.10
C ILE A 132 16.19 6.19 -11.73
#